data_AF-A0A6H1ZNQ3-F1
#
_entry.id   AF-A0A6H1ZNQ3-F1
#
_cell.length_a   1.000
_cell.length_b   1.000
_cell.length_c   1.000
_cell.angle_alpha   90.00
_cell.angle_beta   90.00
_cell.angle_gamma   90.00
#
_symmetry.space_group_name_H-M   'P 1'
#
loop_
_entity.id
_entity.type
_entity.pdbx_description
1 polymer ?
#
loop_
_entity_poly.entity_id
_entity_poly.type
_entity_poly.pdbx_seq_one_letter_code
_entity_poly.pdbx_strand_id
1 'polypeptide(L)'
;MFDFIADDIDVYQSDIKIMTNWAEDAASQMKIAIEDGSDTDGVFANVYADAHASNKGAAAGAKSADINMGASGAPLAVTKTDILDQIVDVNIVLSEQNVPETQRWMVVPVWFCGMILKSDLKDASLAGDGTSILRNGRIGLIDRTEIFESNLLYSTTDGTYTVWHALGGQRSALSFASQMTKVEHLDKVESTFGSVVRGLNVYGYKILKSSALVDFYIRKGTA
;
A
#
# COMPACT_ATOMS: atom_id res chain seq x y z
N MET A 1 3.85 18.21 3.56
CA MET A 1 3.41 19.57 3.92
C MET A 1 2.21 19.89 3.05
N PHE A 2 1.11 20.43 3.61
CA PHE A 2 -0.04 20.85 2.83
C PHE A 2 -0.35 22.33 3.11
N ASP A 3 -0.81 23.06 2.10
CA ASP A 3 -1.14 24.47 2.15
C ASP A 3 -2.40 24.72 1.30
N PHE A 4 -3.42 25.36 1.86
CA PHE A 4 -4.61 25.78 1.11
C PHE A 4 -4.99 27.21 1.47
N ILE A 5 -5.34 27.99 0.45
CA ILE A 5 -5.66 29.42 0.55
C ILE A 5 -7.16 29.57 0.33
N ALA A 6 -7.85 30.16 1.30
CA ALA A 6 -9.25 30.50 1.21
C ALA A 6 -9.45 32.00 1.14
N ASP A 7 -9.89 32.51 -0.01
CA ASP A 7 -10.23 33.92 -0.20
C ASP A 7 -11.55 34.24 0.53
N ASP A 8 -11.58 35.32 1.30
CA ASP A 8 -12.71 35.68 2.17
C ASP A 8 -14.00 35.97 1.39
N ILE A 9 -13.88 36.40 0.13
CA ILE A 9 -15.03 36.64 -0.75
C ILE A 9 -15.72 35.32 -1.13
N ASP A 10 -14.94 34.29 -1.46
CA ASP A 10 -15.48 32.98 -1.83
C ASP A 10 -16.13 32.29 -0.63
N VAL A 11 -15.54 32.42 0.56
CA VAL A 11 -16.12 31.91 1.82
C VAL A 11 -17.47 32.56 2.14
N TYR A 12 -17.65 33.85 1.83
CA TYR A 12 -18.90 34.57 2.07
C TYR A 12 -19.97 34.29 0.99
N GLN A 13 -19.55 34.07 -0.26
CA GLN A 13 -20.45 33.88 -1.40
C GLN A 13 -20.87 32.43 -1.64
N SER A 14 -20.16 31.45 -1.08
CA SER A 14 -20.48 30.04 -1.23
C SER A 14 -21.39 29.53 -0.10
N ASP A 15 -22.52 28.92 -0.45
CA ASP A 15 -23.37 28.14 0.46
C ASP A 15 -22.76 26.77 0.84
N ILE A 16 -21.58 26.46 0.27
CA ILE A 16 -20.82 25.23 0.54
C ILE A 16 -19.72 25.56 1.54
N LYS A 17 -19.47 24.68 2.52
CA LYS A 17 -18.34 24.81 3.45
C LYS A 17 -17.01 24.51 2.74
N ILE A 18 -16.52 25.46 1.94
CA ILE A 18 -15.29 25.33 1.14
C ILE A 18 -14.10 24.90 2.01
N MET A 19 -13.98 25.45 3.22
CA MET A 19 -12.93 25.09 4.18
C MET A 19 -12.95 23.62 4.61
N THR A 20 -14.14 23.01 4.72
CA THR A 20 -14.25 21.59 5.08
C THR A 20 -13.83 20.70 3.91
N ASN A 21 -14.26 21.04 2.69
CA ASN A 21 -13.90 20.28 1.49
C ASN A 21 -12.40 20.37 1.16
N TRP A 22 -11.78 21.54 1.34
CA TRP A 22 -10.32 21.67 1.17
C TRP A 22 -9.53 20.99 2.28
N ALA A 23 -10.05 20.92 3.50
CA ALA A 23 -9.44 20.12 4.56
C ALA A 23 -9.51 18.62 4.24
N GLU A 24 -10.61 18.13 3.65
CA GLU A 24 -10.75 16.73 3.21
C GLU A 24 -9.82 16.40 2.04
N ASP A 25 -9.67 17.29 1.06
CA ASP A 25 -8.71 17.11 -0.05
C ASP A 25 -7.26 17.16 0.45
N ALA A 26 -6.92 18.13 1.32
CA ALA A 26 -5.59 18.22 1.92
C ALA A 26 -5.25 16.97 2.77
N ALA A 27 -6.21 16.40 3.48
CA ALA A 27 -6.02 15.14 4.20
C ALA A 27 -5.76 13.97 3.24
N SER A 28 -6.44 13.94 2.09
CA SER A 28 -6.24 12.92 1.05
C SER A 28 -4.88 13.04 0.39
N GLN A 29 -4.44 14.26 0.04
CA GLN A 29 -3.11 14.53 -0.49
C GLN A 29 -2.01 14.19 0.52
N MET A 30 -2.23 14.47 1.80
CA MET A 30 -1.29 14.11 2.87
C MET A 30 -1.15 12.60 3.01
N LYS A 31 -2.25 11.84 2.90
CA LYS A 31 -2.19 10.38 2.86
C LYS A 31 -1.37 9.91 1.66
N ILE A 32 -1.63 10.45 0.47
CA ILE A 32 -0.90 10.09 -0.75
C ILE A 32 0.59 10.33 -0.55
N ALA A 33 1.00 11.51 -0.08
CA ALA A 33 2.41 11.85 0.11
C ALA A 33 3.15 10.96 1.13
N ILE A 34 2.46 10.43 2.15
CA ILE A 34 3.08 9.51 3.12
C ILE A 34 3.23 8.11 2.52
N GLU A 35 2.21 7.66 1.79
CA GLU A 35 2.17 6.32 1.18
C GLU A 35 2.93 6.26 -0.15
N ASP A 36 3.28 7.40 -0.75
CA ASP A 36 3.80 7.48 -2.12
C ASP A 36 5.05 6.64 -2.36
N GLY A 37 4.92 5.56 -3.11
CA GLY A 37 6.03 4.73 -3.56
C GLY A 37 6.85 5.36 -4.68
N SER A 38 6.56 6.57 -5.15
CA SER A 38 7.43 7.28 -6.11
C SER A 38 8.36 8.29 -5.44
N ASP A 39 8.10 8.64 -4.18
CA ASP A 39 8.92 9.55 -3.39
C ASP A 39 9.94 8.77 -2.55
N THR A 40 11.17 9.28 -2.45
CA THR A 40 12.26 8.62 -1.70
C THR A 40 12.00 8.55 -0.21
N ASP A 41 11.12 9.40 0.33
CA ASP A 41 10.75 9.41 1.75
C ASP A 41 9.48 8.61 2.04
N GLY A 42 8.79 8.13 1.00
CA GLY A 42 7.55 7.39 1.12
C GLY A 42 7.72 6.03 1.79
N VAL A 43 6.71 5.61 2.55
CA VAL A 43 6.74 4.34 3.28
C VAL A 43 6.88 3.16 2.32
N PHE A 44 6.13 3.15 1.22
CA PHE A 44 6.16 2.03 0.26
C PHE A 44 7.41 2.00 -0.61
N ALA A 45 8.18 3.09 -0.71
CA ALA A 45 9.44 3.15 -1.45
C ALA A 45 10.64 2.53 -0.70
N ASN A 46 10.52 2.31 0.60
CA ASN A 46 11.66 1.87 1.42
C ASN A 46 11.40 0.59 2.20
N VAL A 47 10.13 0.32 2.57
CA VAL A 47 9.77 -0.83 3.41
C VAL A 47 10.16 -2.16 2.79
N TYR A 48 10.16 -2.28 1.45
CA TYR A 48 10.53 -3.53 0.78
C TYR A 48 12.00 -3.91 0.99
N ALA A 49 12.90 -2.93 1.18
CA ALA A 49 14.34 -3.18 1.27
C ALA A 49 14.73 -3.95 2.54
N ASP A 50 14.09 -3.67 3.67
CA ASP A 50 14.42 -4.29 4.96
C ASP A 50 13.71 -5.64 5.20
N ALA A 51 13.02 -6.19 4.19
CA ALA A 51 12.53 -7.57 4.24
C ALA A 51 13.71 -8.54 4.41
N HIS A 52 13.52 -9.59 5.22
CA HIS A 52 14.55 -10.59 5.51
C HIS A 52 15.04 -11.27 4.22
N ALA A 53 16.32 -11.64 4.14
CA ALA A 53 16.90 -12.24 2.93
C ALA A 53 16.17 -13.53 2.48
N SER A 54 15.68 -14.34 3.43
CA SER A 54 14.87 -15.54 3.15
C SER A 54 13.42 -15.26 2.74
N ASN A 55 13.00 -14.00 2.72
CA ASN A 55 11.65 -13.55 2.36
C ASN A 55 11.65 -12.68 1.09
N LYS A 56 12.71 -12.77 0.27
CA LYS A 56 12.81 -12.07 -1.01
C LYS A 56 13.66 -12.88 -1.99
N GLY A 57 13.45 -12.65 -3.29
CA GLY A 57 14.23 -13.28 -4.35
C GLY A 57 13.68 -14.61 -4.84
N ALA A 58 14.43 -15.25 -5.72
CA ALA A 58 14.02 -16.47 -6.43
C ALA A 58 14.06 -17.76 -5.60
N ALA A 59 14.60 -17.70 -4.38
CA ALA A 59 14.83 -18.83 -3.47
C ALA A 59 14.34 -18.48 -2.05
N ALA A 60 13.13 -17.93 -1.96
CA ALA A 60 12.52 -17.59 -0.68
C ALA A 60 12.04 -18.83 0.07
N GLY A 61 11.91 -18.69 1.39
CA GLY A 61 11.61 -19.78 2.33
C GLY A 61 12.80 -20.02 3.27
N ALA A 62 12.55 -19.95 4.58
CA ALA A 62 13.58 -20.23 5.59
C ALA A 62 13.97 -21.73 5.62
N LYS A 63 13.09 -22.61 5.13
CA LYS A 63 13.31 -24.06 5.06
C LYS A 63 13.29 -24.59 3.63
N SER A 64 12.32 -24.14 2.82
CA SER A 64 12.17 -24.68 1.45
C SER A 64 13.17 -24.11 0.46
N ALA A 65 13.55 -22.83 0.59
CA ALA A 65 14.48 -22.14 -0.32
C ALA A 65 14.17 -22.26 -1.83
N ASP A 66 12.96 -22.69 -2.20
CA ASP A 66 12.56 -23.01 -3.57
C ASP A 66 11.42 -22.11 -4.07
N ILE A 67 10.93 -21.18 -3.24
CA ILE A 67 9.76 -20.35 -3.57
C ILE A 67 10.23 -19.07 -4.25
N ASN A 68 9.76 -18.84 -5.48
CA ASN A 68 10.19 -17.70 -6.27
C ASN A 68 9.30 -16.47 -6.01
N MET A 69 9.84 -15.48 -5.29
CA MET A 69 9.16 -14.19 -5.02
C MET A 69 9.56 -13.08 -5.98
N GLY A 70 10.28 -13.42 -7.05
CA GLY A 70 10.87 -12.47 -7.99
C GLY A 70 12.13 -11.82 -7.43
N ALA A 71 13.08 -11.55 -8.32
CA ALA A 71 14.33 -10.86 -8.00
C ALA A 71 14.61 -9.77 -9.04
N SER A 72 15.47 -8.81 -8.69
CA SER A 72 15.95 -7.82 -9.67
C SER A 72 16.61 -8.53 -10.87
N GLY A 73 16.20 -8.17 -12.09
CA GLY A 73 16.58 -8.83 -13.34
C GLY A 73 15.77 -10.09 -13.69
N ALA A 74 14.97 -10.62 -12.76
CA ALA A 74 14.08 -11.76 -12.97
C ALA A 74 12.73 -11.55 -12.24
N PRO A 75 11.92 -10.57 -12.66
CA PRO A 75 10.61 -10.31 -12.06
C PRO A 75 9.64 -11.45 -12.32
N LEU A 76 8.84 -11.80 -11.31
CA LEU A 76 7.86 -12.87 -11.41
C LEU A 76 6.67 -12.41 -12.27
N ALA A 77 6.39 -13.17 -13.33
CA ALA A 77 5.24 -12.90 -14.20
C ALA A 77 3.98 -13.53 -13.62
N VAL A 78 3.10 -12.71 -13.05
CA VAL A 78 1.85 -13.20 -12.47
C VAL A 78 0.74 -13.22 -13.52
N THR A 79 0.12 -14.39 -13.70
CA THR A 79 -1.04 -14.60 -14.58
C THR A 79 -2.29 -14.91 -13.75
N LYS A 80 -3.45 -15.04 -14.39
CA LYS A 80 -4.71 -15.34 -13.68
C LYS A 80 -4.73 -16.74 -13.05
N THR A 81 -3.97 -17.69 -13.58
CA THR A 81 -3.92 -19.07 -13.06
C THR A 81 -3.05 -19.14 -11.82
N ASP A 82 -1.93 -18.42 -11.84
CA ASP A 82 -0.87 -18.58 -10.84
C ASP A 82 -1.05 -17.62 -9.65
N ILE A 83 -1.98 -16.65 -9.75
CA ILE A 83 -2.15 -15.58 -8.75
C ILE A 83 -2.55 -16.11 -7.36
N LEU A 84 -3.31 -17.20 -7.31
CA LEU A 84 -3.71 -17.85 -6.07
C LEU A 84 -2.54 -18.59 -5.44
N ASP A 85 -1.80 -19.33 -6.26
CA ASP A 85 -0.61 -20.04 -5.81
C ASP A 85 0.41 -19.06 -5.22
N GLN A 86 0.56 -17.88 -5.83
CA GLN A 86 1.41 -16.82 -5.27
C GLN A 86 0.97 -16.35 -3.88
N ILE A 87 -0.34 -16.16 -3.65
CA ILE A 87 -0.84 -15.78 -2.32
C ILE A 87 -0.56 -16.88 -1.28
N VAL A 88 -0.68 -18.14 -1.68
CA VAL A 88 -0.38 -19.29 -0.80
C VAL A 88 1.12 -19.39 -0.53
N ASP A 89 1.96 -19.18 -1.54
CA ASP A 89 3.41 -19.18 -1.44
C ASP A 89 3.91 -18.12 -0.45
N VAL A 90 3.32 -16.92 -0.46
CA VAL A 90 3.56 -15.87 0.56
C VAL A 90 3.32 -16.41 1.97
N ASN A 91 2.19 -17.09 2.15
CA ASN A 91 1.79 -17.63 3.44
C ASN A 91 2.69 -18.76 3.91
N ILE A 92 3.21 -19.58 2.99
CA ILE A 92 4.19 -20.62 3.27
C ILE A 92 5.49 -19.98 3.78
N VAL A 93 6.02 -18.97 3.07
CA VAL A 93 7.24 -18.25 3.49
C VAL A 93 7.09 -17.65 4.91
N LEU A 94 5.95 -17.03 5.21
CA LEU A 94 5.66 -16.49 6.55
C LEU A 94 5.52 -17.59 7.61
N SER A 95 4.88 -18.71 7.27
CA SER A 95 4.70 -19.84 8.19
C SER A 95 6.01 -20.56 8.48
N GLU A 96 6.92 -20.68 7.52
CA GLU A 96 8.26 -21.24 7.74
C GLU A 96 9.09 -20.44 8.74
N GLN A 97 8.87 -19.12 8.79
CA GLN A 97 9.48 -18.18 9.74
C GLN A 97 8.82 -18.23 11.13
N ASN A 98 7.85 -19.13 11.36
CA ASN A 98 7.03 -19.23 12.57
C ASN A 98 6.28 -17.93 12.91
N VAL A 99 5.88 -17.17 11.89
CA VAL A 99 5.09 -15.94 12.08
C VAL A 99 3.63 -16.34 12.34
N PRO A 100 2.96 -15.76 13.36
CA PRO A 100 1.57 -16.05 13.65
C PRO A 100 0.66 -15.93 12.42
N GLU A 101 -0.32 -16.83 12.31
CA GLU A 101 -1.28 -16.87 11.20
C GLU A 101 -2.38 -15.81 11.31
N THR A 102 -2.44 -15.08 12.43
CA THR A 102 -3.45 -14.06 12.69
C THR A 102 -2.98 -12.67 12.25
N GLN A 103 -3.90 -11.90 11.65
CA GLN A 103 -3.66 -10.52 11.20
C GLN A 103 -2.52 -10.42 10.18
N ARG A 104 -2.48 -11.35 9.23
CA ARG A 104 -1.66 -11.24 8.04
C ARG A 104 -2.32 -10.28 7.07
N TRP A 105 -1.51 -9.45 6.44
CA TRP A 105 -1.93 -8.44 5.49
C TRP A 105 -1.05 -8.51 4.25
N MET A 106 -1.62 -8.12 3.12
CA MET A 106 -0.91 -7.99 1.86
C MET A 106 -1.38 -6.74 1.14
N VAL A 107 -0.46 -5.96 0.60
CA VAL A 107 -0.74 -4.79 -0.22
C VAL A 107 -0.28 -5.08 -1.65
N VAL A 108 -1.21 -5.04 -2.59
CA VAL A 108 -1.01 -5.41 -3.99
C VAL A 108 -1.40 -4.29 -4.95
N PRO A 109 -0.83 -4.24 -6.16
CA PRO A 109 -1.18 -3.23 -7.14
C PRO A 109 -2.59 -3.47 -7.70
N VAL A 110 -3.22 -2.40 -8.22
CA VAL A 110 -4.60 -2.42 -8.73
C VAL A 110 -4.83 -3.44 -9.85
N TRP A 111 -3.83 -3.71 -10.69
CA TRP A 111 -3.95 -4.71 -11.76
C TRP A 111 -4.00 -6.15 -11.21
N PHE A 112 -3.33 -6.41 -10.09
CA PHE A 112 -3.32 -7.72 -9.42
C PHE A 112 -4.70 -7.98 -8.80
N CYS A 113 -5.27 -6.97 -8.12
CA CYS A 113 -6.67 -7.00 -7.67
C CYS A 113 -7.65 -7.28 -8.81
N GLY A 114 -7.53 -6.53 -9.92
CA GLY A 114 -8.36 -6.73 -11.09
C GLY A 114 -8.19 -8.12 -11.75
N MET A 115 -7.05 -8.78 -11.57
CA MET A 115 -6.83 -10.16 -12.00
C MET A 115 -7.46 -11.17 -11.03
N ILE A 116 -7.35 -10.96 -9.72
CA ILE A 116 -8.03 -11.77 -8.70
C ILE A 116 -9.54 -11.80 -8.96
N LEU A 117 -10.17 -10.64 -9.17
CA LEU A 117 -11.61 -10.56 -9.45
C LEU A 117 -12.04 -11.19 -10.78
N LYS A 118 -11.11 -11.31 -11.73
CA LYS A 118 -11.32 -11.97 -13.03
C LYS A 118 -10.92 -13.44 -13.03
N SER A 119 -10.30 -13.92 -11.96
CA SER A 119 -9.96 -15.33 -11.75
C SER A 119 -11.14 -16.09 -11.16
N ASP A 120 -11.02 -17.41 -11.04
CA ASP A 120 -12.07 -18.32 -10.55
C ASP A 120 -12.55 -18.03 -9.11
N LEU A 121 -11.95 -17.06 -8.41
CA LEU A 121 -12.54 -16.54 -7.16
C LEU A 121 -13.91 -15.89 -7.35
N LYS A 122 -14.34 -15.56 -8.58
CA LYS A 122 -15.73 -15.16 -8.82
C LYS A 122 -16.71 -16.32 -8.55
N ASP A 123 -16.31 -17.57 -8.74
CA ASP A 123 -17.14 -18.75 -8.41
C ASP A 123 -17.05 -19.14 -6.92
N ALA A 124 -15.91 -18.93 -6.26
CA ALA A 124 -15.76 -19.18 -4.82
C ALA A 124 -16.39 -18.09 -3.93
N SER A 125 -16.32 -16.81 -4.34
CA SER A 125 -16.94 -15.68 -3.63
C SER A 125 -18.47 -15.66 -3.74
N LEU A 126 -19.05 -16.40 -4.70
CA LEU A 126 -20.50 -16.55 -4.82
C LEU A 126 -21.09 -17.48 -3.73
N ALA A 127 -20.24 -18.15 -2.95
CA ALA A 127 -20.65 -19.22 -2.04
C ALA A 127 -20.60 -18.91 -0.52
N GLY A 128 -20.17 -17.73 -0.03
CA GLY A 128 -20.09 -17.64 1.44
C GLY A 128 -19.81 -16.35 2.22
N ASP A 129 -19.48 -15.19 1.64
CA ASP A 129 -19.35 -13.97 2.48
C ASP A 129 -19.98 -12.74 1.83
N GLY A 130 -21.04 -12.25 2.48
CA GLY A 130 -21.98 -11.25 1.99
C GLY A 130 -21.63 -9.81 2.37
N THR A 131 -20.36 -9.48 2.58
CA THR A 131 -19.93 -8.08 2.77
C THR A 131 -19.18 -7.60 1.55
N SER A 132 -19.77 -6.61 0.87
CA SER A 132 -19.33 -6.09 -0.42
C SER A 132 -17.84 -5.71 -0.42
N ILE A 133 -17.07 -6.51 -1.14
CA ILE A 133 -15.62 -6.47 -1.33
C ILE A 133 -15.13 -5.14 -1.96
N LEU A 134 -16.00 -4.38 -2.61
CA LEU A 134 -15.56 -3.31 -3.52
C LEU A 134 -15.57 -1.90 -2.93
N ARG A 135 -15.96 -1.69 -1.65
CA ARG A 135 -16.21 -0.32 -1.16
C ARG A 135 -15.00 0.40 -0.57
N ASN A 136 -13.98 -0.32 -0.10
CA ASN A 136 -12.88 0.26 0.69
C ASN A 136 -11.46 -0.09 0.18
N GLY A 137 -11.32 -0.59 -1.06
CA GLY A 137 -10.03 -1.10 -1.55
C GLY A 137 -9.50 -2.31 -0.77
N ARG A 138 -10.39 -3.00 -0.05
CA ARG A 138 -10.11 -4.24 0.67
C ARG A 138 -10.80 -5.38 -0.06
N ILE A 139 -10.02 -6.28 -0.65
CA ILE A 139 -10.54 -7.39 -1.46
C ILE A 139 -11.20 -8.46 -0.57
N GLY A 140 -10.73 -8.60 0.66
CA GLY A 140 -11.24 -9.60 1.60
C GLY A 140 -10.12 -10.44 2.19
N LEU A 141 -10.51 -11.56 2.78
CA LEU A 141 -9.59 -12.54 3.36
C LEU A 141 -9.39 -13.69 2.35
N ILE A 142 -8.18 -13.84 1.82
CA ILE A 142 -7.79 -14.99 1.01
C ILE A 142 -6.68 -15.72 1.76
N ASP A 143 -6.86 -17.02 2.02
CA ASP A 143 -5.92 -17.86 2.77
C ASP A 143 -5.40 -17.18 4.05
N ARG A 144 -6.31 -16.72 4.93
CA ARG A 144 -6.00 -16.07 6.22
C ARG A 144 -5.24 -14.74 6.15
N THR A 145 -5.05 -14.20 4.94
CA THR A 145 -4.39 -12.92 4.69
C THR A 145 -5.41 -11.91 4.17
N GLU A 146 -5.45 -10.73 4.78
CA GLU A 146 -6.28 -9.62 4.32
C GLU A 146 -5.57 -8.89 3.18
N ILE A 147 -6.21 -8.78 2.01
CA ILE A 147 -5.62 -8.13 0.84
C ILE A 147 -6.17 -6.71 0.67
N PHE A 148 -5.25 -5.77 0.52
CA PHE A 148 -5.50 -4.35 0.25
C PHE A 148 -4.95 -3.98 -1.12
N GLU A 149 -5.70 -3.19 -1.88
CA GLU A 149 -5.22 -2.61 -3.13
C GLU A 149 -4.60 -1.23 -2.88
N SER A 150 -3.47 -0.96 -3.53
CA SER A 150 -2.88 0.37 -3.56
C SER A 150 -2.31 0.69 -4.94
N ASN A 151 -2.56 1.91 -5.40
CA ASN A 151 -1.94 2.45 -6.62
C ASN A 151 -0.58 3.12 -6.32
N LEU A 152 -0.26 3.35 -5.04
CA LEU A 152 0.94 4.06 -4.59
C LEU A 152 2.11 3.12 -4.28
N LEU A 153 2.05 1.86 -4.70
CA LEU A 153 3.16 0.94 -4.51
C LEU A 153 4.37 1.34 -5.37
N TYR A 154 5.57 1.14 -4.84
CA TYR A 154 6.80 1.41 -5.57
C TYR A 154 6.86 0.54 -6.83
N SER A 155 7.08 1.20 -7.95
CA SER A 155 7.21 0.55 -9.25
C SER A 155 8.50 1.00 -9.92
N THR A 156 9.20 0.05 -10.52
CA THR A 156 10.45 0.29 -11.24
C THR A 156 10.40 -0.36 -12.62
N THR A 157 11.20 0.16 -13.54
CA THR A 157 11.35 -0.44 -14.86
C THR A 157 12.55 -1.38 -14.84
N ASP A 158 12.29 -2.68 -14.95
CA ASP A 158 13.31 -3.71 -15.04
C ASP A 158 13.38 -4.21 -16.49
N GLY A 159 14.40 -3.75 -17.21
CA GLY A 159 14.53 -3.96 -18.65
C GLY A 159 13.39 -3.30 -19.43
N THR A 160 12.48 -4.12 -19.99
CA THR A 160 11.32 -3.65 -20.78
C THR A 160 10.01 -3.67 -19.98
N TYR A 161 10.02 -4.22 -18.77
CA TYR A 161 8.80 -4.43 -17.99
C TYR A 161 8.70 -3.44 -16.84
N THR A 162 7.49 -2.94 -16.61
CA THR A 162 7.14 -2.29 -15.34
C THR A 162 6.92 -3.38 -14.29
N VAL A 163 7.63 -3.27 -13.18
CA VAL A 163 7.60 -4.20 -12.06
C VAL A 163 7.17 -3.45 -10.82
N TRP A 164 6.42 -4.12 -9.95
CA TRP A 164 5.93 -3.59 -8.69
C TRP A 164 6.51 -4.40 -7.53
N HIS A 165 6.84 -3.71 -6.44
CA HIS A 165 7.10 -4.34 -5.15
C HIS A 165 5.78 -4.41 -4.38
N ALA A 166 5.19 -5.60 -4.33
CA ALA A 166 4.05 -5.88 -3.47
C ALA A 166 4.55 -6.36 -2.11
N LEU A 167 3.85 -5.97 -1.05
CA LEU A 167 4.28 -6.22 0.33
C LEU A 167 3.32 -7.17 1.00
N GLY A 168 3.84 -8.14 1.76
CA GLY A 168 3.04 -9.00 2.61
C GLY A 168 3.68 -9.15 3.98
N GLY A 169 2.87 -9.31 5.03
CA GLY A 169 3.42 -9.50 6.35
C GLY A 169 2.36 -9.66 7.44
N GLN A 170 2.83 -9.63 8.68
CA GLN A 170 1.98 -9.65 9.86
C GLN A 170 2.01 -8.29 10.55
N ARG A 171 0.96 -7.92 11.30
CA ARG A 171 0.86 -6.60 11.96
C ARG A 171 2.05 -6.24 12.85
N SER A 172 2.77 -7.20 13.42
CA SER A 172 3.96 -6.95 14.24
C SER A 172 5.25 -6.67 13.46
N ALA A 173 5.22 -6.78 12.12
CA ALA A 173 6.40 -6.57 11.28
C ALA A 173 6.81 -5.09 11.20
N LEU A 174 5.84 -4.19 11.04
CA LEU A 174 6.07 -2.77 10.79
C LEU A 174 5.42 -1.91 11.88
N SER A 175 6.16 -0.92 12.36
CA SER A 175 5.66 0.15 13.22
C SER A 175 5.67 1.46 12.45
N PHE A 176 4.51 2.11 12.39
CA PHE A 176 4.35 3.44 11.81
C PHE A 176 3.96 4.41 12.92
N ALA A 177 4.67 5.54 13.00
CA ALA A 177 4.39 6.62 13.90
C ALA A 177 4.16 7.89 13.09
N SER A 178 3.00 8.53 13.26
CA SER A 178 2.70 9.84 12.68
C SER A 178 2.28 10.78 13.79
N GLN A 179 2.85 11.98 13.80
CA GLN A 179 2.51 13.05 14.70
C GLN A 179 2.21 14.31 13.90
N MET A 180 1.00 14.85 14.07
CA MET A 180 0.71 16.20 13.62
C MET A 180 1.40 17.16 14.59
N THR A 181 2.51 17.74 14.16
CA THR A 181 3.40 18.51 15.04
C THR A 181 2.88 19.92 15.26
N LYS A 182 2.39 20.59 14.20
CA LYS A 182 1.83 21.94 14.27
C LYS A 182 0.78 22.13 13.19
N VAL A 183 -0.34 22.74 13.57
CA VAL A 183 -1.33 23.27 12.63
C VAL A 183 -1.41 24.76 12.93
N GLU A 184 -1.06 25.58 11.94
CA GLU A 184 -1.12 27.03 12.04
C GLU A 184 -2.25 27.54 11.14
N HIS A 185 -3.10 28.37 11.73
CA HIS A 185 -4.14 29.12 11.02
C HIS A 185 -3.63 30.55 10.87
N LEU A 186 -3.29 30.94 9.65
CA LEU A 186 -2.87 32.28 9.30
C LEU A 186 -4.08 33.00 8.72
N ASP A 187 -4.77 33.76 9.58
CA ASP A 187 -5.98 34.52 9.21
C ASP A 187 -5.70 35.69 8.26
N LYS A 188 -4.43 36.04 8.01
CA LYS A 188 -4.03 37.16 7.15
C LYS A 188 -2.72 36.86 6.43
N VAL A 189 -2.79 36.67 5.11
CA VAL A 189 -1.62 36.59 4.23
C VAL A 189 -1.38 37.97 3.60
N GLU A 190 -0.13 38.45 3.60
CA GLU A 190 0.20 39.79 3.09
C GLU A 190 -0.10 40.00 1.60
N SER A 191 -0.24 38.92 0.83
CA SER A 191 -0.51 38.97 -0.61
C SER A 191 -1.99 38.85 -0.99
N THR A 192 -2.86 38.32 -0.12
CA THR A 192 -4.26 38.02 -0.43
C THR A 192 -5.14 38.14 0.82
N PHE A 193 -6.35 38.69 0.69
CA PHE A 193 -7.36 38.71 1.77
C PHE A 193 -7.98 37.32 1.94
N GLY A 194 -7.20 36.42 2.54
CA GLY A 194 -7.64 35.05 2.77
C GLY A 194 -6.94 34.40 3.95
N SER A 195 -7.61 33.39 4.50
CA SER A 195 -7.08 32.54 5.56
C SER A 195 -6.33 31.35 4.96
N VAL A 196 -5.17 31.05 5.54
CA VAL A 196 -4.30 29.94 5.13
C VAL A 196 -4.14 28.97 6.28
N VAL A 197 -4.33 27.69 6.00
CA VAL A 197 -4.10 26.62 6.99
C VAL A 197 -2.93 25.77 6.54
N ARG A 198 -1.91 25.71 7.39
CA ARG A 198 -0.71 24.91 7.14
C ARG A 198 -0.53 23.90 8.26
N GLY A 199 -0.31 22.65 7.87
CA GLY A 199 -0.01 21.55 8.79
C GLY A 199 1.35 20.94 8.52
N LEU A 200 2.16 20.81 9.56
CA LEU A 200 3.35 19.96 9.54
C LEU A 200 2.99 18.60 10.14
N ASN A 201 3.01 17.56 9.31
CA ASN A 201 2.96 16.19 9.76
C ASN A 201 4.36 15.60 9.73
N VAL A 202 4.82 15.11 10.87
CA VAL A 202 6.06 14.34 10.98
C VAL A 202 5.67 12.88 11.07
N TYR A 203 6.20 12.07 10.15
CA TYR A 203 5.95 10.64 10.12
C TYR A 203 7.28 9.89 10.10
N GLY A 204 7.24 8.64 10.56
CA GLY A 204 8.34 7.72 10.52
C GLY A 204 7.84 6.29 10.53
N TYR A 205 8.56 5.42 9.85
CA TYR A 205 8.30 3.99 9.85
C TYR A 205 9.57 3.25 10.29
N LYS A 206 9.39 2.10 10.93
CA LYS A 206 10.47 1.19 11.28
C LYS A 206 10.00 -0.25 11.22
N ILE A 207 10.80 -1.12 10.62
CA ILE A 207 10.57 -2.55 10.61
C ILE A 207 11.15 -3.14 11.89
N LEU A 208 10.28 -3.71 12.72
CA LEU A 208 10.64 -4.31 14.01
C LEU A 208 11.04 -5.77 13.85
N LYS A 209 10.41 -6.47 12.91
CA LYS A 209 10.67 -7.88 12.61
C LYS A 209 10.71 -8.07 11.11
N SER A 210 11.92 -8.04 10.56
CA SER A 210 12.16 -8.29 9.13
C SER A 210 11.73 -9.70 8.70
N SER A 211 11.72 -10.67 9.62
CA SER A 211 11.23 -12.03 9.41
C SER A 211 9.73 -12.13 9.11
N ALA A 212 8.96 -11.14 9.57
CA ALA A 212 7.50 -11.09 9.41
C ALA A 212 7.06 -10.21 8.24
N LEU A 213 8.01 -9.79 7.39
CA LEU A 213 7.79 -9.01 6.17
C LEU A 213 8.32 -9.80 4.97
N VAL A 214 7.56 -9.80 3.88
CA VAL A 214 7.90 -10.43 2.60
C VAL A 214 7.72 -9.39 1.50
N ASP A 215 8.69 -9.35 0.59
CA ASP A 215 8.65 -8.54 -0.62
C ASP A 215 8.41 -9.43 -1.83
N PHE A 216 7.46 -9.04 -2.67
CA PHE A 216 7.08 -9.73 -3.90
C PHE A 216 7.38 -8.82 -5.08
N TYR A 217 8.36 -9.21 -5.89
CA TYR A 217 8.78 -8.47 -7.06
C TYR A 217 8.06 -9.00 -8.30
N ILE A 218 6.93 -8.38 -8.61
CA ILE A 218 5.95 -8.91 -9.56
C ILE A 218 5.76 -8.00 -10.76
N ARG A 219 5.66 -8.62 -11.95
CA ARG A 219 5.21 -7.96 -13.17
C ARG A 219 3.88 -8.55 -13.61
N LYS A 220 3.12 -7.73 -14.34
CA LYS A 220 1.93 -8.20 -15.03
C LYS A 220 2.32 -9.20 -16.13
N GLY A 221 1.92 -10.45 -15.98
CA GLY A 221 2.00 -11.44 -17.04
C GLY A 221 0.99 -11.11 -18.15
N THR A 222 1.42 -11.30 -19.40
CA THR A 222 0.48 -11.46 -20.51
C THR A 222 -0.05 -12.89 -20.41
N ALA A 223 -1.32 -13.02 -20.01
CA ALA A 223 -2.06 -14.27 -20.14
C ALA A 223 -2.23 -14.63 -21.61
#